data_AF-A0A2G4JDB6-F1
#
_entry.id   AF-A0A2G4JDB6-F1
#
_cell.length_a   1.000
_cell.length_b   1.000
_cell.length_c   1.000
_cell.angle_alpha   90.00
_cell.angle_beta   90.00
_cell.angle_gamma   90.00
#
_symmetry.space_group_name_H-M   'P 1'
#
loop_
_entity.id
_entity.type
_entity.pdbx_description
1 polymer ?
#
loop_
_entity_poly.entity_id
_entity_poly.type
_entity_poly.pdbx_seq_one_letter_code
_entity_poly.pdbx_strand_id
1 'polypeptide(L)'
;MYELAIGAIIAALIFDFVNGFNDAANSVATVIGTRVLKPIHAVILSAIANFAGPFIFGVAVAMTISKGIINPEDVTIYMILGGLSAAITWGAVCTHFGLPISNSHALIGGLIGAGIAGVGIENLILDGMTKTLTGIIVSPLGGMAIGFLFAGIIVTVFASKPPKKVNYSFGKLQLISSAWFALTHGANDGQKVMGIIVLILFSEGLITEVTDVPLWVILAAASAIALGTFFGGYKVIKTLGMKIANL
;
A
#
# COMPACT_ATOMS: atom_id res chain seq x y z
N MET A 1 -9.45 3.68 28.58
CA MET A 1 -9.34 2.65 27.50
C MET A 1 -9.58 3.25 26.12
N TYR A 2 -10.57 4.14 25.95
CA TYR A 2 -10.71 4.93 24.71
C TYR A 2 -9.46 5.76 24.35
N GLU A 3 -8.66 6.21 25.33
CA GLU A 3 -7.41 6.93 25.01
C GLU A 3 -6.41 6.05 24.27
N LEU A 4 -6.31 4.76 24.64
CA LEU A 4 -5.45 3.80 23.96
C LEU A 4 -5.97 3.54 22.54
N ALA A 5 -7.28 3.38 22.38
CA ALA A 5 -7.93 3.20 21.07
C ALA A 5 -7.62 4.37 20.13
N ILE A 6 -7.78 5.61 20.62
CA ILE A 6 -7.46 6.83 19.86
C ILE A 6 -5.97 6.85 19.51
N GLY A 7 -5.09 6.54 20.47
CA GLY A 7 -3.64 6.46 20.22
C GLY A 7 -3.27 5.43 19.15
N ALA A 8 -3.90 4.25 19.17
CA ALA A 8 -3.69 3.19 18.18
C ALA A 8 -4.20 3.58 16.78
N ILE A 9 -5.36 4.26 16.70
CA ILE A 9 -5.89 4.78 15.43
C ILE A 9 -4.94 5.84 14.85
N ILE A 10 -4.43 6.75 15.68
CA ILE A 10 -3.44 7.75 15.26
C ILE A 10 -2.18 7.06 14.74
N ALA A 11 -1.66 6.06 15.46
CA ALA A 11 -0.49 5.29 15.01
C ALA A 11 -0.74 4.58 13.67
N ALA A 12 -1.93 4.01 13.48
CA ALA A 12 -2.32 3.36 12.23
C ALA A 12 -2.39 4.37 11.06
N LEU A 13 -2.94 5.56 11.28
CA LEU A 13 -2.97 6.63 10.27
C LEU A 13 -1.58 7.19 9.96
N ILE A 14 -0.70 7.30 10.95
CA ILE A 14 0.71 7.67 10.73
C ILE A 14 1.40 6.62 9.87
N PHE A 15 1.18 5.32 10.15
CA PHE A 15 1.69 4.26 9.30
C PHE A 15 1.20 4.38 7.86
N ASP A 16 -0.09 4.67 7.64
CA ASP A 16 -0.65 4.85 6.29
C ASP A 16 -0.05 6.04 5.55
N PHE A 17 0.16 7.15 6.27
CA PHE A 17 0.86 8.31 5.74
C PHE A 17 2.29 7.97 5.32
N VAL A 18 3.04 7.28 6.17
CA VAL A 18 4.41 6.84 5.85
C VAL A 18 4.42 5.87 4.68
N ASN A 19 3.41 4.99 4.58
CA ASN A 19 3.23 4.08 3.47
C ASN A 19 3.07 4.85 2.15
N GLY A 20 2.11 5.78 2.09
CA GLY A 20 1.93 6.66 0.94
C GLY A 20 3.19 7.46 0.59
N PHE A 21 3.92 7.93 1.61
CA PHE A 21 5.16 8.68 1.42
C PHE A 21 6.26 7.87 0.74
N ASN A 22 6.45 6.61 1.13
CA ASN A 22 7.45 5.72 0.55
C ASN A 22 7.05 5.27 -0.85
N ASP A 23 5.80 4.85 -1.02
CA ASP A 23 5.35 4.15 -2.22
C ASP A 23 4.86 5.08 -3.32
N ALA A 24 4.77 6.39 -3.04
CA ALA A 24 4.59 7.44 -4.05
C ALA A 24 5.51 7.22 -5.26
N ALA A 25 6.77 6.87 -5.00
CA ALA A 25 7.80 6.64 -6.00
C ALA A 25 7.42 5.58 -7.04
N ASN A 26 6.69 4.54 -6.67
CA ASN A 26 6.31 3.45 -7.57
C ASN A 26 5.39 3.95 -8.70
N SER A 27 4.53 4.92 -8.38
CA SER A 27 3.56 5.48 -9.33
C SER A 27 4.09 6.69 -10.12
N VAL A 28 4.97 7.51 -9.51
CA VAL A 28 5.39 8.79 -10.09
C VAL A 28 6.77 8.76 -10.75
N ALA A 29 7.65 7.84 -10.39
CA ALA A 29 9.04 7.84 -10.87
C ALA A 29 9.12 7.73 -12.39
N THR A 30 8.27 6.92 -13.01
CA THR A 30 8.30 6.71 -14.45
C THR A 30 7.91 7.98 -15.21
N VAL A 31 6.80 8.63 -14.84
CA VAL A 31 6.27 9.83 -15.54
C VAL A 31 7.13 11.07 -15.32
N ILE A 32 7.84 11.14 -14.19
CA ILE A 32 8.83 12.19 -13.93
C ILE A 32 10.12 11.92 -14.70
N GLY A 33 10.62 10.67 -14.70
CA GLY A 33 11.85 10.28 -15.40
C GLY A 33 11.76 10.52 -16.91
N THR A 34 10.64 10.11 -17.53
CA THR A 34 10.36 10.34 -18.95
C THR A 34 9.98 11.79 -19.29
N ARG A 35 9.92 12.68 -18.28
CA ARG A 35 9.57 14.11 -18.40
C ARG A 35 8.19 14.37 -19.01
N VAL A 36 7.27 13.41 -18.91
CA VAL A 36 5.89 13.58 -19.37
C VAL A 36 5.13 14.53 -18.46
N LEU A 37 5.37 14.45 -17.14
CA LEU A 37 4.84 15.40 -16.16
C LEU A 37 5.92 16.03 -15.31
N LYS A 38 5.67 17.28 -14.90
CA LYS A 38 6.46 17.91 -13.83
C LYS A 38 6.16 17.21 -12.49
N PRO A 39 7.14 17.11 -11.57
CA PRO A 39 6.99 16.39 -10.30
C PRO A 39 5.72 16.72 -9.52
N ILE A 40 5.38 18.01 -9.39
CA ILE A 40 4.19 18.45 -8.62
C ILE A 40 2.87 17.89 -9.20
N HIS A 41 2.74 17.83 -10.52
CA HIS A 41 1.53 17.31 -11.16
C HIS A 41 1.45 15.79 -11.06
N ALA A 42 2.59 15.10 -11.10
CA ALA A 42 2.65 13.65 -10.94
C ALA A 42 2.23 13.22 -9.52
N VAL A 43 2.70 13.92 -8.48
CA VAL A 43 2.28 13.62 -7.10
C VAL A 43 0.82 13.97 -6.82
N ILE A 44 0.30 15.06 -7.41
CA ILE A 44 -1.12 15.41 -7.29
C ILE A 44 -2.00 14.34 -7.93
N LEU A 45 -1.67 13.92 -9.16
CA LEU A 45 -2.40 12.86 -9.86
C LEU A 45 -2.40 11.57 -9.03
N SER A 46 -1.23 11.18 -8.52
CA SER A 46 -1.09 9.97 -7.71
C SER A 46 -1.85 10.07 -6.39
N ALA A 47 -1.82 11.21 -5.70
CA ALA A 47 -2.54 11.42 -4.45
C ALA A 47 -4.07 11.33 -4.65
N ILE A 48 -4.61 11.98 -5.69
CA ILE A 48 -6.05 11.91 -6.01
C ILE A 48 -6.46 10.47 -6.35
N ALA A 49 -5.65 9.77 -7.14
CA ALA A 49 -5.92 8.38 -7.49
C ALA A 49 -5.86 7.46 -6.25
N ASN A 50 -4.86 7.61 -5.38
CA ASN A 50 -4.79 6.86 -4.13
C ASN A 50 -6.01 7.09 -3.24
N PHE A 51 -6.46 8.35 -3.11
CA PHE A 51 -7.67 8.68 -2.35
C PHE A 51 -8.92 8.01 -2.95
N ALA A 52 -9.06 8.01 -4.28
CA ALA A 52 -10.23 7.46 -4.96
C ALA A 52 -10.29 5.92 -4.96
N GLY A 53 -9.14 5.23 -4.85
CA GLY A 53 -9.04 3.78 -4.99
C GLY A 53 -10.06 2.98 -4.17
N PRO A 54 -10.11 3.15 -2.84
CA PRO A 54 -11.05 2.41 -1.98
C PRO A 54 -12.52 2.61 -2.34
N PHE A 55 -12.90 3.80 -2.83
CA PHE A 55 -14.28 4.09 -3.22
C PHE A 55 -14.70 3.42 -4.53
N ILE A 56 -13.74 3.07 -5.38
CA ILE A 56 -13.99 2.44 -6.69
C ILE A 56 -13.97 0.91 -6.59
N PHE A 57 -13.04 0.36 -5.80
CA PHE A 57 -12.79 -1.08 -5.75
C PHE A 57 -13.39 -1.79 -4.52
N GLY A 58 -14.09 -1.07 -3.63
CA GLY A 58 -14.67 -1.63 -2.41
C GLY A 58 -13.64 -1.80 -1.29
N VAL A 59 -13.91 -2.64 -0.28
CA VAL A 59 -13.09 -2.76 0.95
C VAL A 59 -12.65 -4.19 1.30
N ALA A 60 -12.52 -5.08 0.30
CA ALA A 60 -12.23 -6.50 0.52
C ALA A 60 -10.87 -6.78 1.19
N VAL A 61 -9.85 -5.95 0.95
CA VAL A 61 -8.53 -6.10 1.58
C VAL A 61 -8.61 -5.75 3.07
N ALA A 62 -9.42 -4.76 3.45
CA ALA A 62 -9.64 -4.42 4.86
C ALA A 62 -10.25 -5.60 5.64
N MET A 63 -11.18 -6.33 5.02
CA MET A 63 -11.77 -7.54 5.61
C MET A 63 -10.75 -8.68 5.74
N THR A 64 -9.85 -8.81 4.76
CA THR A 64 -8.76 -9.79 4.81
C THR A 64 -7.79 -9.49 5.95
N ILE A 65 -7.46 -8.22 6.19
CA ILE A 65 -6.56 -7.84 7.27
C ILE A 65 -7.22 -7.98 8.65
N SER A 66 -8.47 -7.56 8.79
CA SER A 66 -9.18 -7.61 10.07
C SER A 66 -9.56 -9.03 10.51
N LYS A 67 -9.81 -9.96 9.58
CA LYS A 67 -10.23 -11.34 9.91
C LYS A 67 -9.22 -12.43 9.53
N GLY A 68 -8.21 -12.12 8.73
CA GLY A 68 -7.41 -13.16 8.06
C GLY A 68 -6.08 -13.49 8.76
N ILE A 69 -5.64 -12.73 9.76
CA ILE A 69 -4.34 -12.97 10.40
C ILE A 69 -4.50 -13.58 11.79
N ILE A 70 -5.30 -12.94 12.64
CA ILE A 70 -5.58 -13.37 14.01
C ILE A 70 -7.10 -13.33 14.19
N ASN A 71 -7.66 -14.26 14.96
CA ASN A 71 -9.08 -14.22 15.33
C ASN A 71 -9.39 -12.88 16.02
N PRO A 72 -10.38 -12.10 15.56
CA PRO A 72 -10.66 -10.78 16.12
C PRO A 72 -10.95 -10.78 17.63
N GLU A 73 -11.52 -11.88 18.15
CA GLU A 73 -11.86 -12.04 19.57
C GLU A 73 -10.62 -12.19 20.47
N ASP A 74 -9.51 -12.69 19.91
CA ASP A 74 -8.26 -12.92 20.64
C ASP A 74 -7.31 -11.71 20.53
N VAL A 75 -7.63 -10.72 19.70
CA VAL A 75 -6.78 -9.56 19.46
C VAL A 75 -6.96 -8.52 20.56
N THR A 76 -5.84 -8.15 21.18
CA THR A 76 -5.79 -7.00 22.10
C THR A 76 -5.19 -5.78 21.42
N ILE A 77 -5.54 -4.60 21.92
CA ILE A 77 -4.95 -3.33 21.46
C ILE A 77 -3.42 -3.29 21.58
N TYR A 78 -2.85 -3.97 22.58
CA TYR A 78 -1.40 -4.06 22.77
C TYR A 78 -0.73 -4.86 21.65
N MET A 79 -1.37 -5.91 21.13
CA MET A 79 -0.87 -6.68 19.99
C MET A 79 -0.87 -5.82 18.73
N ILE A 80 -1.94 -5.06 18.51
CA ILE A 80 -2.04 -4.14 17.37
C ILE A 80 -0.94 -3.08 17.44
N LEU A 81 -0.79 -2.43 18.60
CA LEU A 81 0.26 -1.43 18.82
C LEU A 81 1.67 -2.02 18.67
N GLY A 82 1.92 -3.23 19.16
CA GLY A 82 3.19 -3.93 18.98
C GLY A 82 3.51 -4.20 17.51
N GLY A 83 2.55 -4.73 16.76
CA GLY A 83 2.69 -5.01 15.34
C GLY A 83 2.88 -3.73 14.50
N LEU A 84 2.08 -2.69 14.77
CA LEU A 84 2.23 -1.38 14.12
C LEU A 84 3.58 -0.75 14.45
N SER A 85 4.02 -0.79 15.71
CA SER A 85 5.30 -0.23 16.12
C SER A 85 6.47 -0.91 15.40
N ALA A 86 6.43 -2.24 15.26
CA ALA A 86 7.43 -2.97 14.48
C ALA A 86 7.45 -2.54 13.01
N ALA A 87 6.26 -2.45 12.39
CA ALA A 87 6.12 -2.05 10.99
C ALA A 87 6.57 -0.60 10.74
N ILE A 88 6.17 0.35 11.59
CA ILE A 88 6.56 1.76 11.51
C ILE A 88 8.06 1.91 11.72
N THR A 89 8.63 1.23 12.73
CA THR A 89 10.06 1.33 13.04
C THR A 89 10.90 0.81 11.89
N TRP A 90 10.56 -0.37 11.36
CA TRP A 90 11.25 -0.92 10.20
C TRP A 90 11.09 -0.03 8.96
N GLY A 91 9.88 0.49 8.74
CA GLY A 91 9.57 1.48 7.71
C GLY A 91 10.49 2.68 7.77
N ALA A 92 10.54 3.35 8.92
CA ALA A 92 11.35 4.53 9.15
C ALA A 92 12.85 4.28 8.93
N VAL A 93 13.36 3.13 9.40
CA VAL A 93 14.76 2.73 9.20
C VAL A 93 15.07 2.59 7.71
N CYS A 94 14.25 1.85 6.96
CA CYS A 94 14.47 1.66 5.53
C CYS A 94 14.34 2.96 4.74
N THR A 95 13.36 3.81 5.06
CA THR A 95 13.19 5.14 4.46
C THR A 95 14.38 6.04 4.74
N HIS A 96 14.95 5.99 5.95
CA HIS A 96 16.15 6.75 6.30
C HIS A 96 17.33 6.43 5.38
N PHE A 97 17.52 5.14 5.07
CA PHE A 97 18.52 4.66 4.12
C PHE A 97 18.09 4.74 2.65
N GLY A 98 16.87 5.19 2.36
CA GLY A 98 16.32 5.27 1.01
C GLY A 98 16.14 3.92 0.32
N LEU A 99 15.95 2.85 1.11
CA LEU A 99 15.73 1.49 0.64
C LEU A 99 14.23 1.30 0.31
N PRO A 100 13.88 0.89 -0.92
CA PRO A 100 12.51 0.50 -1.23
C PRO A 100 12.20 -0.81 -0.49
N ILE A 101 11.10 -0.82 0.26
CA ILE A 101 10.63 -1.99 0.99
C ILE A 101 9.13 -2.16 0.79
N SER A 102 8.61 -3.33 1.15
CA SER A 102 7.18 -3.57 1.18
C SER A 102 6.62 -3.32 2.57
N ASN A 103 5.84 -2.24 2.73
CA ASN A 103 5.14 -1.95 3.99
C ASN A 103 4.10 -3.02 4.33
N SER A 104 3.58 -3.72 3.31
CA SER A 104 2.70 -4.89 3.51
C SER A 104 3.37 -6.01 4.28
N HIS A 105 4.60 -6.38 3.89
CA HIS A 105 5.36 -7.41 4.60
C HIS A 105 5.69 -6.99 6.02
N ALA A 106 6.08 -5.73 6.21
CA ALA A 106 6.38 -5.19 7.53
C ALA A 106 5.15 -5.24 8.45
N LEU A 107 3.97 -4.84 7.95
CA LEU A 107 2.72 -4.87 8.70
C LEU A 107 2.28 -6.31 9.03
N ILE A 108 2.19 -7.18 8.02
CA ILE A 108 1.75 -8.56 8.21
C ILE A 108 2.71 -9.30 9.13
N GLY A 109 4.02 -9.16 8.93
CA GLY A 109 5.04 -9.75 9.79
C GLY A 109 4.97 -9.21 11.22
N GLY A 110 4.73 -7.91 11.40
CA GLY A 110 4.53 -7.29 12.70
C GLY A 110 3.30 -7.85 13.43
N LEU A 111 2.17 -8.00 12.74
CA LEU A 111 0.94 -8.57 13.30
C LEU A 111 1.09 -10.05 13.63
N ILE A 112 1.70 -10.84 12.75
CA ILE A 112 2.00 -12.25 13.04
C ILE A 112 2.90 -12.35 14.27
N GLY A 113 3.97 -11.55 14.35
CA GLY A 113 4.87 -11.54 15.50
C GLY A 113 4.16 -11.17 16.80
N ALA A 114 3.31 -10.15 16.77
CA ALA A 114 2.47 -9.77 17.91
C ALA A 114 1.44 -10.84 18.28
N GLY A 115 0.87 -11.53 17.27
CA GLY A 115 0.00 -12.69 17.42
C GLY A 115 0.69 -13.83 18.15
N ILE A 116 1.87 -14.24 17.69
CA ILE A 116 2.68 -15.28 18.32
C ILE A 116 2.99 -14.93 19.78
N ALA A 117 3.37 -13.67 20.05
CA ALA A 117 3.69 -13.22 21.40
C ALA A 117 2.47 -13.15 22.33
N GLY A 118 1.29 -12.82 21.80
CA GLY A 118 0.07 -12.62 22.58
C GLY A 118 -0.73 -13.90 22.82
N VAL A 119 -0.91 -14.71 21.77
CA VAL A 119 -1.86 -15.84 21.76
C VAL A 119 -1.23 -17.16 21.35
N GLY A 120 0.07 -17.18 21.06
CA GLY A 120 0.79 -18.37 20.59
C GLY A 120 0.58 -18.67 19.10
N ILE A 121 1.38 -19.60 18.56
CA ILE A 121 1.36 -19.97 17.13
C ILE A 121 0.06 -20.70 16.76
N GLU A 122 -0.50 -21.48 17.70
CA GLU A 122 -1.66 -22.34 17.51
C GLU A 122 -2.97 -21.58 17.26
N ASN A 123 -3.07 -20.32 17.70
CA ASN A 123 -4.26 -19.48 17.53
C ASN A 123 -4.16 -18.53 16.31
N LEU A 124 -3.16 -18.73 15.46
CA LEU A 124 -3.05 -17.99 14.20
C LEU A 124 -3.94 -18.61 13.11
N ILE A 125 -4.52 -17.75 12.27
CA ILE A 125 -5.37 -18.18 11.15
C ILE A 125 -4.48 -18.59 9.98
N LEU A 126 -4.11 -19.87 9.95
CA LEU A 126 -3.21 -20.43 8.93
C LEU A 126 -3.73 -20.24 7.50
N ASP A 127 -5.05 -20.34 7.28
CA ASP A 127 -5.64 -20.17 5.93
C ASP A 127 -5.46 -18.74 5.40
N GLY A 128 -5.79 -17.74 6.21
CA GLY A 128 -5.64 -16.34 5.81
C GLY A 128 -4.17 -15.94 5.67
N MET A 129 -3.30 -16.39 6.58
CA MET A 129 -1.84 -16.23 6.43
C MET A 129 -1.33 -16.85 5.12
N THR A 130 -1.77 -18.07 4.80
CA THR A 130 -1.34 -18.76 3.57
C THR A 130 -1.77 -17.99 2.33
N LYS A 131 -3.01 -17.47 2.30
CA LYS A 131 -3.50 -16.63 1.19
C LYS A 131 -2.66 -15.36 1.03
N THR A 132 -2.37 -14.66 2.13
CA THR A 132 -1.57 -13.44 2.10
C THR A 132 -0.12 -13.70 1.68
N LEU A 133 0.52 -14.74 2.24
CA LEU A 133 1.88 -15.15 1.90
C LEU A 133 1.99 -15.67 0.46
N THR A 134 0.97 -16.36 -0.04
CA THR A 134 0.91 -16.77 -1.45
C THR A 134 0.83 -15.56 -2.37
N GLY A 135 -0.01 -14.56 -2.03
CA GLY A 135 -0.12 -13.31 -2.80
C GLY A 135 1.21 -12.55 -2.90
N ILE A 136 2.01 -12.57 -1.84
CA ILE A 136 3.35 -11.99 -1.78
C ILE A 136 4.31 -12.62 -2.82
N ILE A 137 4.22 -13.93 -3.05
CA ILE A 137 5.10 -14.65 -3.99
C ILE A 137 4.53 -14.61 -5.41
N VAL A 138 3.23 -14.80 -5.56
CA VAL A 138 2.57 -14.90 -6.86
C VAL A 138 2.48 -13.54 -7.55
N SER A 139 2.25 -12.45 -6.81
CA SER A 139 2.05 -11.13 -7.43
C SER A 139 3.29 -10.59 -8.16
N PRO A 140 4.54 -10.68 -7.65
CA PRO A 140 5.71 -10.25 -8.41
C PRO A 140 5.99 -11.15 -9.61
N LEU A 141 5.82 -12.47 -9.48
CA LEU A 141 6.02 -13.42 -10.58
C LEU A 141 4.99 -13.20 -11.71
N GLY A 142 3.72 -13.03 -11.36
CA GLY A 142 2.66 -12.71 -12.30
C GLY A 142 2.87 -11.35 -12.96
N GLY A 143 3.21 -10.32 -12.18
CA GLY A 143 3.54 -8.98 -12.69
C GLY A 143 4.73 -9.00 -13.65
N MET A 144 5.76 -9.78 -13.35
CA MET A 144 6.92 -9.97 -14.22
C MET A 144 6.54 -10.69 -15.53
N ALA A 145 5.82 -11.82 -15.45
CA ALA A 145 5.41 -12.59 -16.62
C ALA A 145 4.53 -11.75 -17.58
N ILE A 146 3.52 -11.07 -17.02
CA ILE A 146 2.62 -10.19 -17.78
C ILE A 146 3.40 -8.99 -18.32
N GLY A 147 4.28 -8.40 -17.52
CA GLY A 147 5.14 -7.29 -17.93
C GLY A 147 6.03 -7.63 -19.14
N PHE A 148 6.69 -8.80 -19.12
CA PHE A 148 7.48 -9.29 -20.24
C PHE A 148 6.63 -9.54 -21.50
N LEU A 149 5.46 -10.14 -21.34
CA LEU A 149 4.52 -10.36 -22.44
C LEU A 149 4.12 -9.03 -23.11
N PHE A 150 3.67 -8.06 -22.31
CA PHE A 150 3.26 -6.75 -22.82
C PHE A 150 4.43 -6.00 -23.46
N ALA A 151 5.62 -6.03 -22.85
CA ALA A 151 6.82 -5.44 -23.42
C ALA A 151 7.17 -6.07 -24.78
N GLY A 152 7.10 -7.41 -24.88
CA GLY A 152 7.34 -8.13 -26.14
C GLY A 152 6.34 -7.74 -27.23
N ILE A 153 5.06 -7.63 -26.89
CA ILE A 153 4.00 -7.19 -27.83
C ILE A 153 4.26 -5.75 -28.29
N ILE A 154 4.54 -4.83 -27.35
CA ILE A 154 4.81 -3.43 -27.67
C ILE A 154 6.01 -3.30 -28.60
N VAL A 155 7.13 -3.96 -28.27
CA VAL A 155 8.33 -3.92 -29.11
C VAL A 155 8.03 -4.47 -30.50
N THR A 156 7.37 -5.63 -30.59
CA THR A 156 7.07 -6.27 -31.89
C THR A 156 6.15 -5.42 -32.77
N VAL A 157 5.11 -4.81 -32.19
CA VAL A 157 4.11 -4.03 -32.94
C VAL A 157 4.63 -2.64 -33.35
N PHE A 158 5.52 -2.04 -32.54
CA PHE A 158 5.96 -0.66 -32.73
C PHE A 158 7.41 -0.52 -33.22
N ALA A 159 8.19 -1.61 -33.33
CA ALA A 159 9.60 -1.58 -33.76
C ALA A 159 9.84 -0.88 -35.10
N SER A 160 8.91 -1.00 -36.05
CA SER A 160 9.00 -0.42 -37.40
C SER A 160 8.38 0.99 -37.50
N LYS A 161 7.87 1.55 -36.40
CA LYS A 161 7.20 2.86 -36.40
C LYS A 161 8.16 3.99 -36.03
N PRO A 162 7.95 5.23 -36.55
CA PRO A 162 8.86 6.35 -36.28
C PRO A 162 8.86 6.74 -34.77
N PRO A 163 10.03 6.82 -34.12
CA PRO A 163 10.15 7.01 -32.67
C PRO A 163 9.39 8.23 -32.14
N LYS A 164 9.36 9.34 -32.89
CA LYS A 164 8.68 10.57 -32.48
C LYS A 164 7.17 10.38 -32.26
N LYS A 165 6.50 9.63 -33.14
CA LYS A 165 5.05 9.35 -33.01
C LYS A 165 4.77 8.37 -31.86
N VAL A 166 5.63 7.37 -31.71
CA VAL A 166 5.53 6.37 -30.63
C VAL A 166 5.68 7.05 -29.27
N ASN A 167 6.75 7.83 -29.07
CA ASN A 167 7.00 8.53 -27.81
C ASN A 167 5.87 9.49 -27.42
N TYR A 168 5.28 10.19 -28.39
CA TYR A 168 4.14 11.08 -28.13
C TYR A 168 2.90 10.31 -27.62
N SER A 169 2.55 9.20 -28.27
CA SER A 169 1.40 8.37 -27.87
C SER A 169 1.66 7.65 -26.54
N PHE A 170 2.84 7.06 -26.37
CA PHE A 170 3.22 6.36 -25.14
C PHE A 170 3.35 7.29 -23.94
N GLY A 171 3.75 8.55 -24.15
CA GLY A 171 3.70 9.56 -23.09
C GLY A 171 2.30 9.72 -22.50
N LYS A 172 1.25 9.77 -23.35
CA LYS A 172 -0.14 9.85 -22.87
C LYS A 172 -0.60 8.56 -22.18
N LEU A 173 -0.26 7.41 -22.73
CA LEU A 173 -0.61 6.11 -22.14
C LEU A 173 0.07 5.89 -20.78
N GLN A 174 1.28 6.40 -20.61
CA GLN A 174 2.02 6.32 -19.36
C GLN A 174 1.32 7.09 -18.23
N LEU A 175 0.64 8.20 -18.55
CA LEU A 175 -0.18 8.93 -17.57
C LEU A 175 -1.36 8.10 -17.09
N ILE A 176 -2.05 7.42 -18.01
CA ILE A 176 -3.15 6.53 -17.68
C ILE A 176 -2.64 5.36 -16.83
N SER A 177 -1.51 4.76 -17.22
CA SER A 177 -0.89 3.66 -16.47
C SER A 177 -0.45 4.09 -15.06
N SER A 178 0.16 5.26 -14.92
CA SER A 178 0.57 5.83 -13.63
C SER A 178 -0.63 6.12 -12.73
N ALA A 179 -1.69 6.73 -13.27
CA ALA A 179 -2.94 6.96 -12.55
C ALA A 179 -3.60 5.64 -12.13
N TRP A 180 -3.65 4.65 -13.02
CA TRP A 180 -4.19 3.32 -12.75
C TRP A 180 -3.41 2.63 -11.63
N PHE A 181 -2.08 2.64 -11.70
CA PHE A 181 -1.24 2.08 -10.64
C PHE A 181 -1.52 2.73 -9.29
N ALA A 182 -1.55 4.07 -9.23
CA ALA A 182 -1.85 4.82 -8.01
C ALA A 182 -3.25 4.52 -7.46
N LEU A 183 -4.24 4.36 -8.35
CA LEU A 183 -5.61 4.00 -8.00
C LEU A 183 -5.68 2.61 -7.35
N THR A 184 -5.03 1.62 -7.98
CA THR A 184 -4.97 0.25 -7.45
C THR A 184 -4.12 0.14 -6.19
N HIS A 185 -3.12 1.01 -6.05
CA HIS A 185 -2.30 1.10 -4.86
C HIS A 185 -3.14 1.58 -3.68
N GLY A 186 -3.89 2.67 -3.83
CA GLY A 186 -4.83 3.14 -2.80
C GLY A 186 -5.89 2.09 -2.44
N ALA A 187 -6.39 1.35 -3.44
CA ALA A 187 -7.33 0.26 -3.24
C ALA A 187 -6.73 -0.98 -2.56
N ASN A 188 -5.41 -1.13 -2.50
CA ASN A 188 -4.79 -2.26 -1.81
C ASN A 188 -4.22 -1.83 -0.45
N ASP A 189 -3.39 -0.81 -0.47
CA ASP A 189 -2.58 -0.41 0.67
C ASP A 189 -3.36 0.43 1.68
N GLY A 190 -4.18 1.39 1.22
CA GLY A 190 -5.02 2.19 2.12
C GLY A 190 -6.02 1.32 2.89
N GLN A 191 -6.49 0.22 2.29
CA GLN A 191 -7.40 -0.71 2.95
C GLN A 191 -6.76 -1.51 4.08
N LYS A 192 -5.43 -1.69 4.08
CA LYS A 192 -4.77 -2.46 5.14
C LYS A 192 -4.93 -1.74 6.47
N VAL A 193 -4.72 -0.43 6.47
CA VAL A 193 -4.91 0.41 7.65
C VAL A 193 -6.37 0.50 8.06
N MET A 194 -7.30 0.53 7.09
CA MET A 194 -8.73 0.41 7.39
C MET A 194 -9.03 -0.88 8.18
N GLY A 195 -8.47 -2.01 7.75
CA GLY A 195 -8.60 -3.29 8.45
C GLY A 195 -8.05 -3.26 9.88
N ILE A 196 -6.91 -2.60 10.11
CA ILE A 196 -6.35 -2.41 11.45
C ILE A 196 -7.25 -1.54 12.33
N ILE A 197 -7.75 -0.43 11.79
CA ILE A 197 -8.66 0.44 12.54
C ILE A 197 -9.95 -0.31 12.89
N VAL A 198 -10.53 -1.07 11.97
CA VAL A 198 -11.69 -1.93 12.25
C VAL A 198 -11.39 -2.94 13.35
N LEU A 199 -10.21 -3.55 13.34
CA LEU A 199 -9.78 -4.47 14.40
C LEU A 199 -9.65 -3.78 15.77
N ILE A 200 -9.12 -2.54 15.81
CA ILE A 200 -9.06 -1.72 17.03
C ILE A 200 -10.48 -1.47 17.54
N LEU A 201 -11.39 -1.01 16.67
CA LEU A 201 -12.79 -0.73 17.04
C LEU A 201 -13.49 -1.97 17.60
N PHE A 202 -13.24 -3.14 16.99
CA PHE A 202 -13.82 -4.39 17.45
C PHE A 202 -13.25 -4.81 18.81
N SER A 203 -11.92 -4.78 18.97
CA SER A 203 -11.25 -5.17 20.22
C SER A 203 -11.66 -4.31 21.43
N GLU A 204 -12.06 -3.06 21.19
CA GLU A 204 -12.50 -2.12 22.23
C GLU A 204 -14.02 -2.10 22.40
N GLY A 205 -14.76 -3.00 21.72
CA GLY A 205 -16.21 -3.11 21.81
C GLY A 205 -16.97 -1.91 21.22
N LEU A 206 -16.32 -1.10 20.38
CA LEU A 206 -16.94 0.04 19.68
C LEU A 206 -17.79 -0.41 18.49
N ILE A 207 -17.49 -1.58 17.93
CA ILE A 207 -18.32 -2.29 16.96
C ILE A 207 -18.53 -3.73 17.42
N THR A 208 -19.72 -4.27 17.18
CA THR A 208 -20.10 -5.62 17.64
C THR A 208 -19.73 -6.71 16.65
N GLU A 209 -19.60 -6.36 15.37
CA GLU A 209 -19.27 -7.30 14.31
C GLU A 209 -18.33 -6.65 13.30
N VAL A 210 -17.40 -7.45 12.75
CA VAL A 210 -16.51 -7.04 11.67
C VAL A 210 -17.21 -7.36 10.34
N THR A 211 -18.23 -6.63 9.95
CA THR A 211 -18.97 -6.87 8.69
C THR A 211 -18.58 -5.88 7.60
N ASP A 212 -18.51 -4.60 7.98
CA ASP A 212 -18.25 -3.49 7.08
C ASP A 212 -17.19 -2.54 7.64
N VAL A 213 -16.63 -1.71 6.76
CA VAL A 213 -15.70 -0.65 7.14
C VAL A 213 -16.50 0.66 7.26
N PRO A 214 -16.53 1.32 8.44
CA PRO A 214 -17.23 2.59 8.59
C PRO A 214 -16.68 3.66 7.64
N LEU A 215 -17.56 4.49 7.08
CA LEU A 215 -17.19 5.50 6.08
C LEU A 215 -16.08 6.45 6.58
N TRP A 216 -16.10 6.83 7.86
CA TRP A 216 -15.07 7.69 8.42
C TRP A 216 -13.68 7.02 8.43
N VAL A 217 -13.62 5.69 8.60
CA VAL A 217 -12.37 4.91 8.53
C VAL A 217 -11.83 4.93 7.11
N ILE A 218 -12.72 4.74 6.12
CA ILE A 218 -12.37 4.81 4.70
C ILE A 218 -11.81 6.20 4.38
N LEU A 219 -12.52 7.26 4.77
CA LEU A 219 -12.11 8.65 4.54
C LEU A 219 -10.78 8.98 5.23
N ALA A 220 -10.59 8.55 6.48
CA ALA A 220 -9.39 8.83 7.26
C ALA A 220 -8.15 8.15 6.66
N ALA A 221 -8.24 6.84 6.38
CA ALA A 221 -7.14 6.08 5.78
C ALA A 221 -6.83 6.55 4.36
N ALA A 222 -7.86 6.70 3.50
CA ALA A 222 -7.69 7.23 2.15
C ALA A 222 -7.05 8.63 2.14
N SER A 223 -7.40 9.50 3.10
CA SER A 223 -6.76 10.80 3.26
C SER A 223 -5.31 10.68 3.73
N ALA A 224 -5.03 9.80 4.68
CA ALA A 224 -3.68 9.61 5.22
C ALA A 224 -2.70 9.13 4.13
N ILE A 225 -3.05 8.08 3.39
CA ILE A 225 -2.21 7.56 2.30
C ILE A 225 -2.07 8.57 1.15
N ALA A 226 -3.14 9.31 0.81
CA ALA A 226 -3.09 10.34 -0.24
C ALA A 226 -2.21 11.53 0.15
N LEU A 227 -2.30 11.99 1.40
CA LEU A 227 -1.43 13.04 1.94
C LEU A 227 0.02 12.57 1.98
N GLY A 228 0.28 11.36 2.45
CA GLY A 228 1.60 10.74 2.40
C GLY A 228 2.17 10.74 0.98
N THR A 229 1.36 10.32 0.01
CA THR A 229 1.70 10.30 -1.41
C THR A 229 2.03 11.69 -1.95
N PHE A 230 1.23 12.70 -1.58
CA PHE A 230 1.43 14.09 -1.99
C PHE A 230 2.75 14.66 -1.44
N PHE A 231 3.06 14.40 -0.18
CA PHE A 231 4.30 14.84 0.47
C PHE A 231 5.53 13.97 0.14
N GLY A 232 5.37 12.94 -0.69
CA GLY A 232 6.23 11.76 -0.81
C GLY A 232 7.75 11.95 -0.82
N GLY A 233 8.46 10.83 -0.63
CA GLY A 233 9.89 10.81 -0.38
C GLY A 233 10.76 11.09 -1.61
N TYR A 234 11.20 12.34 -1.77
CA TYR A 234 12.15 12.74 -2.84
C TYR A 234 13.38 11.82 -2.92
N LYS A 235 13.92 11.35 -1.78
CA LYS A 235 15.03 10.39 -1.74
C LYS A 235 14.67 9.04 -2.36
N VAL A 236 13.47 8.53 -2.09
CA VAL A 236 12.99 7.24 -2.61
C VAL A 236 12.68 7.36 -4.11
N ILE A 237 12.02 8.43 -4.53
CA ILE A 237 11.78 8.75 -5.94
C ILE A 237 13.10 8.82 -6.70
N LYS A 238 14.12 9.47 -6.12
CA LYS A 238 15.46 9.57 -6.72
C LYS A 238 16.14 8.21 -6.83
N THR A 239 16.05 7.36 -5.82
CA THR A 239 16.64 6.00 -5.87
C THR A 239 15.97 5.14 -6.93
N LEU A 240 14.63 5.03 -6.92
CA LEU A 240 13.89 4.19 -7.86
C LEU A 240 14.01 4.70 -9.30
N GLY A 241 13.78 6.00 -9.52
CA GLY A 241 13.82 6.59 -10.86
C GLY A 241 15.22 6.66 -11.46
N MET A 242 16.23 7.10 -10.70
CA MET A 242 17.55 7.40 -11.26
C MET A 242 18.63 6.34 -11.02
N LYS A 243 18.51 5.47 -10.01
CA LYS A 243 19.55 4.47 -9.71
C LYS A 243 19.17 3.05 -10.13
N ILE A 244 17.90 2.70 -10.04
CA ILE A 244 17.43 1.33 -10.32
C ILE A 244 16.87 1.24 -11.74
N ALA A 245 15.93 2.12 -12.09
CA ALA A 245 15.21 2.00 -13.35
C ALA A 245 15.95 2.64 -14.55
N ASN A 246 16.92 3.54 -14.32
CA ASN A 246 17.65 4.30 -15.36
C ASN A 246 16.73 4.84 -16.46
N LEU A 247 15.59 5.44 -16.05
CA LEU A 247 14.55 5.95 -16.96
C LEU A 247 14.88 7.35 -17.49
#